data_AF-A0A0H2LY77-F1
#
_entry.id   AF-A0A0H2LY77-F1
#
_cell.length_a   1.000
_cell.length_b   1.000
_cell.length_c   1.000
_cell.angle_alpha   90.00
_cell.angle_beta   90.00
_cell.angle_gamma   90.00
#
_symmetry.space_group_name_H-M   'P 1'
#
loop_
_entity.id
_entity.type
_entity.pdbx_description
1 polymer ?
#
loop_
_entity_poly.entity_id
_entity_poly.type
_entity_poly.pdbx_seq_one_letter_code
_entity_poly.pdbx_strand_id
1 'polypeptide(L)'
;MRRLGAMDQDRTPITATATIPDLFALTLFDGLPVEKDGKTIRYRAVRLRETTVAHEREAVLQAERIVTVGGVPKLLVSESEFAHALTIKHIEHFECDGIKIPSAIIDSTVVGKLSEHDFGLIEQRVYLIELAAQVRYGVINREQFDALSGGAQPAAAPQPVGQASNVGADAAATESGPSLLADFVGAGAAGAPAVDVR
;
A
#
# COMPACT_ATOMS: atom_id res chain seq x y z
N MET A 1 18.74 49.81 33.51
CA MET A 1 19.13 48.46 33.04
C MET A 1 18.32 47.41 33.80
N ARG A 2 17.20 46.92 33.25
CA ARG A 2 16.41 45.81 33.82
C ARG A 2 16.91 44.50 33.20
N ARG A 3 17.40 43.57 34.02
CA ARG A 3 17.74 42.20 33.62
C ARG A 3 16.44 41.42 33.39
N LEU A 4 16.34 40.75 32.24
CA LEU A 4 15.27 39.81 31.94
C LEU A 4 15.28 38.68 32.97
N GLY A 5 14.11 38.35 33.51
CA GLY A 5 13.90 37.18 34.34
C GLY A 5 14.12 35.91 33.52
N ALA A 6 14.92 35.01 34.07
CA ALA A 6 14.99 33.64 33.61
C ALA A 6 13.62 32.98 33.83
N MET A 7 12.90 32.71 32.74
CA MET A 7 11.87 31.68 32.74
C MET A 7 12.60 30.35 32.78
N ASP A 8 12.68 29.80 33.98
CA ASP A 8 13.06 28.43 34.27
C ASP A 8 12.12 27.53 33.47
N GLN A 9 12.64 26.89 32.41
CA GLN A 9 11.91 25.85 31.70
C GLN A 9 11.96 24.60 32.56
N ASP A 10 11.13 24.59 33.60
CA ASP A 10 10.82 23.41 34.40
C ASP A 10 9.89 22.50 33.56
N ARG A 11 10.44 22.00 32.44
CA ARG A 11 9.86 20.90 31.67
C ARG A 11 10.19 19.65 32.45
N THR A 12 9.35 19.36 33.42
CA THR A 12 9.28 18.03 34.01
C THR A 12 9.12 17.04 32.85
N PRO A 13 10.05 16.08 32.64
CA PRO A 13 9.85 15.06 31.63
C PRO A 13 8.56 14.34 32.01
N ILE A 14 7.60 14.35 31.09
CA ILE A 14 6.39 13.55 31.23
C ILE A 14 6.89 12.11 31.20
N THR A 15 7.06 11.51 32.37
CA THR A 15 7.23 10.06 32.50
C THR A 15 5.87 9.46 32.19
N ALA A 16 5.48 9.51 30.93
CA ALA A 16 4.44 8.66 30.43
C ALA A 16 4.99 7.26 30.59
N THR A 17 4.29 6.42 31.34
CA THR A 17 4.35 4.97 31.13
C THR A 17 3.73 4.71 29.74
N ALA A 18 4.39 5.22 28.70
CA ALA A 18 3.92 5.24 27.34
C ALA A 18 4.25 3.87 26.75
N THR A 19 3.33 2.93 26.88
CA THR A 19 3.33 1.80 25.95
C THR A 19 3.22 2.41 24.56
N ILE A 20 4.33 2.39 23.82
CA ILE A 20 4.38 2.87 22.44
C ILE A 20 3.33 2.06 21.66
N PRO A 21 2.33 2.71 21.03
CA PRO A 21 1.30 1.98 20.29
C PRO A 21 1.93 1.16 19.17
N ASP A 22 1.50 -0.09 19.06
CA ASP A 22 1.91 -0.97 17.95
C ASP A 22 1.39 -0.41 16.63
N LEU A 23 2.26 -0.29 15.62
CA LEU A 23 1.90 0.20 14.30
C LEU A 23 0.94 -0.77 13.59
N PHE A 24 1.05 -2.06 13.87
CA PHE A 24 0.29 -3.13 13.21
C PHE A 24 -0.95 -3.55 14.00
N ALA A 25 -1.25 -2.89 15.12
CA ALA A 25 -2.43 -3.16 15.93
C ALA A 25 -3.28 -1.89 16.09
N LEU A 26 -4.57 -2.02 15.86
CA LEU A 26 -5.53 -0.94 16.06
C LEU A 26 -6.75 -1.49 16.79
N THR A 27 -7.21 -0.80 17.84
CA THR A 27 -8.51 -1.10 18.45
C THR A 27 -9.56 -0.19 17.84
N LEU A 28 -10.63 -0.79 17.32
CA LEU A 28 -11.77 -0.11 16.72
C LEU A 28 -12.83 0.22 17.78
N PHE A 29 -13.53 1.35 17.61
CA PHE A 29 -14.50 1.83 18.60
C PHE A 29 -15.90 1.26 18.37
N ASP A 30 -16.32 1.06 17.12
CA ASP A 30 -17.67 0.61 16.76
C ASP A 30 -17.70 -0.44 15.64
N GLY A 31 -16.61 -1.21 15.50
CA GLY A 31 -16.43 -2.27 14.52
C GLY A 31 -17.47 -3.41 14.56
N LEU A 32 -17.17 -4.53 13.90
CA LEU A 32 -18.19 -5.54 13.59
C LEU A 32 -18.94 -6.09 14.83
N PRO A 33 -20.29 -6.16 14.79
CA PRO A 33 -21.07 -6.82 15.83
C PRO A 33 -20.85 -8.34 15.76
N VAL A 34 -20.57 -8.95 16.92
CA VAL A 34 -20.42 -10.39 17.08
C VAL A 34 -21.37 -10.89 18.17
N GLU A 35 -22.04 -12.01 17.93
CA GLU A 35 -22.88 -12.65 18.95
C GLU A 35 -22.04 -13.58 19.83
N LYS A 36 -22.07 -13.36 21.14
CA LYS A 36 -21.42 -14.22 22.14
C LYS A 36 -22.34 -14.37 23.35
N ASP A 37 -22.63 -15.61 23.73
CA ASP A 37 -23.50 -15.94 24.87
C ASP A 37 -24.88 -15.24 24.82
N GLY A 38 -25.45 -15.10 23.61
CA GLY A 38 -26.73 -14.44 23.38
C GLY A 38 -26.70 -12.91 23.52
N LYS A 39 -25.51 -12.30 23.53
CA LYS A 39 -25.30 -10.85 23.52
C LYS A 39 -24.50 -10.44 22.29
N THR A 40 -24.94 -9.36 21.65
CA THR A 40 -24.14 -8.66 20.65
C THR A 40 -23.02 -7.88 21.35
N ILE A 41 -21.78 -8.25 21.10
CA ILE A 41 -20.58 -7.57 21.59
C ILE A 41 -19.91 -6.86 20.41
N ARG A 42 -19.37 -5.67 20.68
CA ARG A 42 -18.66 -4.83 19.72
C ARG A 42 -17.31 -4.44 20.32
N TYR A 43 -16.32 -5.30 20.17
CA TYR A 43 -14.92 -4.94 20.39
C TYR A 43 -14.09 -5.66 19.36
N ARG A 44 -13.34 -4.91 18.56
CA ARG A 44 -12.54 -5.48 17.50
C ARG A 44 -11.16 -4.84 17.43
N ALA A 45 -10.14 -5.64 17.69
CA ALA A 45 -8.79 -5.26 17.31
C ALA A 45 -8.58 -5.66 15.83
N VAL A 46 -7.90 -4.81 15.07
CA VAL A 46 -7.42 -5.11 13.73
C VAL A 46 -5.94 -5.37 13.84
N ARG A 47 -5.49 -6.48 13.27
CA ARG A 47 -4.09 -6.70 12.96
C ARG A 47 -3.85 -6.40 11.50
N LEU A 48 -2.88 -5.54 11.28
CA LEU A 48 -2.44 -5.09 9.97
C LEU A 48 -1.12 -5.74 9.62
N ARG A 49 -0.81 -5.79 8.33
CA ARG A 49 0.47 -6.25 7.80
C ARG A 49 0.97 -5.31 6.72
N GLU A 50 2.21 -5.49 6.34
CA GLU A 50 2.70 -4.94 5.07
C GLU A 50 2.13 -5.74 3.90
N THR A 51 1.85 -5.03 2.82
CA THR A 51 1.41 -5.62 1.56
C THR A 51 2.61 -6.08 0.74
N THR A 52 2.31 -6.84 -0.32
CA THR A 52 3.31 -7.38 -1.24
C THR A 52 2.83 -7.07 -2.65
N VAL A 53 3.72 -7.24 -3.63
CA VAL A 53 3.36 -7.08 -5.05
C VAL A 53 2.18 -7.99 -5.45
N ALA A 54 2.02 -9.15 -4.82
CA ALA A 54 0.87 -10.02 -5.06
C ALA A 54 -0.45 -9.36 -4.59
N HIS A 55 -0.43 -8.74 -3.40
CA HIS A 55 -1.58 -8.01 -2.88
C HIS A 55 -1.92 -6.78 -3.74
N GLU A 56 -0.92 -6.04 -4.20
CA GLU A 56 -1.11 -4.90 -5.11
C GLU A 56 -1.76 -5.36 -6.42
N ARG A 57 -1.27 -6.46 -7.01
CA ARG A 57 -1.86 -7.02 -8.23
C ARG A 57 -3.31 -7.44 -8.03
N GLU A 58 -3.64 -8.06 -6.90
CA GLU A 58 -5.03 -8.40 -6.57
C GLU A 58 -5.91 -7.16 -6.40
N ALA A 59 -5.38 -6.09 -5.80
CA ALA A 59 -6.09 -4.82 -5.66
C ALA A 59 -6.34 -4.15 -7.03
N VAL A 60 -5.37 -4.19 -7.95
CA VAL A 60 -5.54 -3.72 -9.33
C VAL A 60 -6.68 -4.47 -10.02
N LEU A 61 -6.68 -5.81 -9.95
CA LEU A 61 -7.73 -6.63 -10.57
C LEU A 61 -9.13 -6.32 -10.00
N GLN A 62 -9.23 -5.98 -8.72
CA GLN A 62 -10.51 -5.59 -8.10
C GLN A 62 -10.99 -4.20 -8.55
N ALA A 63 -10.06 -3.31 -8.88
CA ALA A 63 -10.31 -1.94 -9.30
C ALA A 63 -10.43 -1.78 -10.83
N GLU A 64 -10.26 -2.85 -11.60
CA GLU A 64 -10.43 -2.86 -13.04
C GLU A 64 -11.90 -2.66 -13.44
N ARG A 65 -12.13 -1.74 -14.38
CA ARG A 65 -13.45 -1.39 -14.92
C ARG A 65 -13.38 -1.35 -16.44
N ILE A 66 -14.40 -1.92 -17.07
CA ILE A 66 -14.56 -1.86 -18.53
C ILE A 66 -15.31 -0.57 -18.85
N VAL A 67 -14.68 0.28 -19.65
CA VAL A 67 -15.27 1.50 -20.18
C VAL A 67 -15.28 1.46 -21.69
N THR A 68 -16.23 2.15 -22.32
CA THR A 68 -16.26 2.26 -23.79
C THR A 68 -15.72 3.63 -24.19
N VAL A 69 -14.66 3.67 -25.00
CA VAL A 69 -14.07 4.90 -25.53
C VAL A 69 -14.10 4.82 -27.05
N GLY A 70 -14.92 5.66 -27.68
CA GLY A 70 -15.08 5.65 -29.15
C GLY A 70 -15.69 4.35 -29.69
N GLY A 71 -16.60 3.71 -28.93
CA GLY A 71 -17.22 2.44 -29.32
C GLY A 71 -16.35 1.20 -29.08
N VAL A 72 -15.11 1.37 -28.61
CA VAL A 72 -14.19 0.26 -28.30
C VAL A 72 -14.13 0.04 -26.78
N PRO A 73 -14.31 -1.20 -26.28
CA PRO A 73 -14.13 -1.49 -24.86
C PRO A 73 -12.64 -1.38 -24.48
N LYS A 74 -12.37 -0.62 -23.42
CA LYS A 74 -11.05 -0.43 -22.82
C LYS A 74 -11.12 -0.76 -21.33
N LEU A 75 -9.98 -1.20 -20.79
CA LEU A 75 -9.82 -1.45 -19.36
C LEU A 75 -9.22 -0.21 -18.72
N LEU A 76 -9.83 0.28 -17.64
CA LEU A 76 -9.29 1.33 -16.78
C LEU A 76 -9.25 0.83 -15.35
N VAL A 77 -8.33 1.36 -14.55
CA VAL A 77 -8.23 1.07 -13.11
C VAL A 77 -8.73 2.30 -12.36
N SER A 78 -9.72 2.13 -11.50
CA SER A 78 -10.21 3.19 -10.63
C SER A 78 -9.26 3.40 -9.46
N GLU A 79 -8.69 4.59 -9.33
CA GLU A 79 -7.75 4.91 -8.25
C GLU A 79 -8.40 4.79 -6.87
N SER A 80 -9.65 5.24 -6.71
CA SER A 80 -10.36 5.14 -5.43
C SER A 80 -10.68 3.70 -5.03
N GLU A 81 -11.04 2.86 -6.01
CA GLU A 81 -11.30 1.44 -5.74
C GLU A 81 -10.01 0.67 -5.51
N PHE A 82 -8.91 1.07 -6.17
CA PHE A 82 -7.59 0.50 -5.92
C PHE A 82 -7.13 0.81 -4.50
N ALA A 83 -7.20 2.07 -4.06
CA ALA A 83 -6.83 2.47 -2.71
C ALA A 83 -7.66 1.74 -1.64
N HIS A 84 -8.98 1.65 -1.86
CA HIS A 84 -9.87 0.89 -0.99
C HIS A 84 -9.52 -0.61 -0.96
N ALA A 85 -9.32 -1.24 -2.14
CA ALA A 85 -8.95 -2.65 -2.24
C ALA A 85 -7.61 -2.94 -1.57
N LEU A 86 -6.62 -2.07 -1.76
CA LEU A 86 -5.29 -2.20 -1.16
C LEU A 86 -5.36 -2.07 0.37
N THR A 87 -6.15 -1.14 0.88
CA THR A 87 -6.42 -1.00 2.32
C THR A 87 -6.97 -2.31 2.91
N ILE A 88 -7.89 -2.98 2.23
CA ILE A 88 -8.39 -4.30 2.66
C ILE A 88 -7.25 -5.33 2.72
N LYS A 89 -6.31 -5.31 1.76
CA LYS A 89 -5.17 -6.24 1.75
C LYS A 89 -4.20 -6.02 2.89
N HIS A 90 -4.14 -4.82 3.48
CA HIS A 90 -3.37 -4.59 4.70
C HIS A 90 -3.97 -5.28 5.93
N ILE A 91 -5.25 -5.64 5.92
CA ILE A 91 -5.90 -6.29 7.06
C ILE A 91 -5.51 -7.79 7.10
N GLU A 92 -4.73 -8.18 8.10
CA GLU A 92 -4.34 -9.57 8.37
C GLU A 92 -5.45 -10.36 9.00
N HIS A 93 -5.99 -9.86 10.09
CA HIS A 93 -7.16 -10.42 10.70
C HIS A 93 -7.82 -9.37 11.58
N PHE A 94 -9.09 -9.58 11.81
CA PHE A 94 -9.78 -8.92 12.89
C PHE A 94 -9.94 -9.88 14.07
N GLU A 95 -9.87 -9.35 15.28
CA GLU A 95 -10.04 -10.10 16.51
C GLU A 95 -11.25 -9.58 17.27
N CYS A 96 -12.26 -10.42 17.49
CA CYS A 96 -13.43 -10.15 18.32
C CYS A 96 -13.55 -11.20 19.41
N ASP A 97 -13.49 -10.79 20.68
CA ASP A 97 -13.73 -11.69 21.82
C ASP A 97 -12.91 -13.00 21.80
N GLY A 98 -11.68 -12.92 21.29
CA GLY A 98 -10.76 -14.07 21.13
C GLY A 98 -10.96 -14.86 19.83
N ILE A 99 -11.93 -14.50 18.99
CA ILE A 99 -12.15 -15.07 17.67
C ILE A 99 -11.41 -14.24 16.63
N LYS A 100 -10.58 -14.91 15.81
CA LYS A 100 -9.89 -14.30 14.67
C LYS A 100 -10.65 -14.54 13.38
N ILE A 101 -10.98 -13.47 12.67
CA ILE A 101 -11.49 -13.50 11.30
C ILE A 101 -10.31 -13.27 10.37
N PRO A 102 -9.83 -14.30 9.66
CA PRO A 102 -8.65 -14.20 8.81
C PRO A 102 -8.92 -13.40 7.54
N SER A 103 -7.87 -12.81 6.96
CA SER A 103 -7.90 -12.05 5.70
C SER A 103 -8.61 -12.75 4.54
N ALA A 104 -8.55 -14.08 4.47
CA ALA A 104 -9.19 -14.86 3.41
C ALA A 104 -10.72 -14.69 3.33
N ILE A 105 -11.38 -14.29 4.43
CA ILE A 105 -12.82 -14.05 4.49
C ILE A 105 -13.16 -12.57 4.70
N ILE A 106 -12.15 -11.69 4.70
CA ILE A 106 -12.34 -10.24 4.76
C ILE A 106 -12.50 -9.73 3.33
N ASP A 107 -13.73 -9.44 2.95
CA ASP A 107 -14.09 -8.84 1.67
C ASP A 107 -14.69 -7.44 1.87
N SER A 108 -15.08 -6.80 0.78
CA SER A 108 -15.74 -5.50 0.80
C SER A 108 -17.05 -5.52 1.60
N THR A 109 -17.73 -6.66 1.69
CA THR A 109 -18.95 -6.84 2.47
C THR A 109 -18.68 -6.79 3.97
N VAL A 110 -17.62 -7.45 4.42
CA VAL A 110 -17.18 -7.45 5.82
C VAL A 110 -16.70 -6.06 6.22
N VAL A 111 -15.94 -5.39 5.34
CA VAL A 111 -15.42 -4.03 5.61
C VAL A 111 -16.54 -2.98 5.55
N GLY A 112 -17.54 -3.14 4.68
CA GLY A 112 -18.69 -2.23 4.59
C GLY A 112 -19.61 -2.24 5.83
N LYS A 113 -19.37 -3.12 6.80
CA LYS A 113 -20.05 -3.11 8.11
C LYS A 113 -19.33 -2.26 9.16
N LEU A 114 -18.13 -1.77 8.86
CA LEU A 114 -17.43 -0.80 9.71
C LEU A 114 -18.06 0.58 9.53
N SER A 115 -17.95 1.41 10.57
CA SER A 115 -18.25 2.84 10.43
C SER A 115 -17.19 3.51 9.55
N GLU A 116 -17.55 4.63 8.94
CA GLU A 116 -16.59 5.47 8.19
C GLU A 116 -15.43 5.93 9.08
N HIS A 117 -15.70 6.18 10.36
CA HIS A 117 -14.67 6.56 11.33
C HIS A 117 -13.65 5.43 11.54
N ASP A 118 -14.12 4.22 11.82
CA ASP A 118 -13.24 3.07 12.07
C ASP A 118 -12.48 2.66 10.81
N PHE A 119 -13.09 2.75 9.63
CA PHE A 119 -12.38 2.56 8.37
C PHE A 119 -11.31 3.63 8.14
N GLY A 120 -11.63 4.90 8.40
CA GLY A 120 -10.66 5.99 8.32
C GLY A 120 -9.46 5.82 9.26
N LEU A 121 -9.66 5.25 10.46
CA LEU A 121 -8.56 4.91 11.37
C LEU A 121 -7.65 3.81 10.79
N ILE A 122 -8.22 2.84 10.07
CA ILE A 122 -7.44 1.81 9.36
C ILE A 122 -6.66 2.46 8.23
N GLU A 123 -7.26 3.30 7.40
CA GLU A 123 -6.59 4.01 6.30
C GLU A 123 -5.41 4.85 6.79
N GLN A 124 -5.61 5.63 7.87
CA GLN A 124 -4.54 6.40 8.49
C GLN A 124 -3.39 5.50 8.97
N ARG A 125 -3.71 4.32 9.51
CA ARG A 125 -2.69 3.38 9.98
C ARG A 125 -1.94 2.72 8.82
N VAL A 126 -2.65 2.38 7.74
CA VAL A 126 -2.07 1.84 6.51
C VAL A 126 -1.10 2.84 5.91
N TYR A 127 -1.47 4.12 5.82
CA TYR A 127 -0.58 5.18 5.36
C TYR A 127 0.75 5.22 6.15
N LEU A 128 0.69 5.12 7.47
CA LEU A 128 1.90 5.09 8.31
C LEU A 128 2.74 3.82 8.10
N ILE A 129 2.10 2.67 7.84
CA ILE A 129 2.80 1.41 7.50
C ILE A 129 3.56 1.57 6.18
N GLU A 130 2.92 2.13 5.16
CA GLU A 130 3.55 2.38 3.85
C GLU A 130 4.71 3.37 3.98
N LEU A 131 4.51 4.47 4.70
CA LEU A 131 5.53 5.49 4.96
C LEU A 131 6.75 4.87 5.68
N ALA A 132 6.50 4.03 6.70
CA ALA A 132 7.56 3.32 7.42
C ALA A 132 8.31 2.33 6.51
N ALA A 133 7.59 1.65 5.60
CA ALA A 133 8.21 0.77 4.62
C ALA A 133 9.10 1.54 3.65
N GLN A 134 8.65 2.70 3.15
CA GLN A 134 9.44 3.54 2.26
C GLN A 134 10.74 4.02 2.92
N VAL A 135 10.72 4.40 4.21
CA VAL A 135 11.95 4.73 4.96
C VAL A 135 12.87 3.52 5.06
N ARG A 136 12.32 2.35 5.44
CA ARG A 136 13.11 1.14 5.63
C ARG A 136 13.77 0.64 4.34
N TYR A 137 13.10 0.80 3.20
CA TYR A 137 13.63 0.45 1.89
C TYR A 137 14.45 1.59 1.23
N GLY A 138 14.64 2.71 1.93
CA GLY A 138 15.48 3.81 1.48
C GLY A 138 14.89 4.63 0.32
N VAL A 139 13.58 4.52 0.08
CA VAL A 139 12.86 5.32 -0.93
C VAL A 139 12.74 6.77 -0.47
N ILE A 140 12.54 6.97 0.85
CA ILE A 140 12.56 8.28 1.50
C ILE A 140 13.53 8.28 2.67
N ASN A 141 14.15 9.43 2.95
CA ASN A 141 15.00 9.62 4.11
C ASN A 141 14.19 10.05 5.35
N ARG A 142 14.84 10.11 6.52
CA ARG A 142 14.17 10.43 7.79
C ARG A 142 13.58 11.85 7.81
N GLU A 143 14.27 12.81 7.22
CA GLU A 143 13.83 14.20 7.15
C GLU A 143 12.56 14.36 6.31
N GLN A 144 12.48 13.63 5.19
CA GLN A 144 11.29 13.56 4.35
C GLN A 144 10.11 12.91 5.08
N PHE A 145 10.35 11.83 5.82
CA PHE A 145 9.34 11.20 6.68
C PHE A 145 8.78 12.18 7.73
N ASP A 146 9.66 12.90 8.42
CA ASP A 146 9.26 13.84 9.47
C ASP A 146 8.49 15.04 8.88
N ALA A 147 8.84 15.51 7.67
CA ALA A 147 8.10 16.55 6.95
C ALA A 147 6.68 16.09 6.55
N LEU A 148 6.55 14.88 6.00
CA LEU A 148 5.27 14.28 5.63
C LEU A 148 4.36 14.05 6.84
N SER A 149 4.94 13.56 7.94
CA SER A 149 4.22 13.30 9.20
C SER A 149 3.80 14.59 9.92
N GLY A 150 4.54 15.69 9.72
CA GLY A 150 4.24 17.01 10.28
C GLY A 150 3.16 17.80 9.53
N GLY A 151 2.55 17.24 8.49
CA GLY A 151 1.52 17.91 7.68
C GLY A 151 2.09 18.94 6.70
N ALA A 152 3.41 18.94 6.48
CA ALA A 152 3.99 19.71 5.39
C ALA A 152 3.73 18.94 4.08
N GLN A 153 2.97 19.54 3.16
CA GLN A 153 2.90 19.02 1.80
C GLN A 153 4.32 18.96 1.24
N PRO A 154 4.78 17.79 0.77
CA PRO A 154 6.07 17.71 0.13
C PRO A 154 6.00 18.58 -1.12
N ALA A 155 6.98 19.47 -1.33
CA ALA A 155 7.21 20.01 -2.65
C ALA A 155 7.37 18.81 -3.60
N ALA A 156 6.58 18.79 -4.68
CA ALA A 156 6.39 17.67 -5.59
C ALA A 156 7.59 16.69 -5.61
N ALA A 157 7.39 15.49 -5.07
CA ALA A 157 8.39 14.44 -5.21
C ALA A 157 8.68 14.22 -6.70
N PRO A 158 9.94 13.97 -7.11
CA PRO A 158 10.25 13.63 -8.48
C PRO A 158 9.48 12.34 -8.81
N GLN A 159 8.42 12.48 -9.58
CA GLN A 159 7.69 11.37 -10.16
C GLN A 159 8.71 10.45 -10.84
N PRO A 160 8.70 9.12 -10.59
CA PRO A 160 9.48 8.21 -11.39
C PRO A 160 9.10 8.45 -12.85
N VAL A 161 10.07 8.86 -13.66
CA VAL A 161 9.87 9.17 -15.08
C VAL A 161 9.60 7.85 -15.79
N GLY A 162 8.33 7.44 -15.82
CA GLY A 162 7.92 6.20 -16.43
C GLY A 162 6.42 6.02 -16.36
N GLN A 163 5.77 6.16 -17.52
CA GLN A 163 4.43 5.62 -17.84
C GLN A 163 3.16 6.42 -17.49
N ALA A 164 3.17 7.75 -17.55
CA ALA A 164 1.89 8.47 -17.66
C ALA A 164 1.86 9.68 -18.62
N SER A 165 3.01 10.26 -18.98
CA SER A 165 2.99 11.52 -19.76
C SER A 165 2.57 11.39 -21.22
N ASN A 166 2.52 10.17 -21.78
CA ASN A 166 2.27 9.96 -23.22
C ASN A 166 1.08 9.04 -23.54
N VAL A 167 0.15 8.80 -22.62
CA VAL A 167 -1.07 8.05 -22.97
C VAL A 167 -2.03 8.97 -23.73
N GLY A 168 -1.79 9.12 -25.05
CA GLY A 168 -2.64 9.90 -25.96
C GLY A 168 -1.90 10.71 -27.02
N ALA A 169 -0.58 10.89 -26.92
CA ALA A 169 0.20 11.69 -27.87
C ALA A 169 0.79 10.86 -29.04
N ASP A 170 0.92 9.54 -28.89
CA ASP A 170 1.53 8.66 -29.89
C ASP A 170 0.52 7.95 -30.81
N ALA A 171 -0.70 8.48 -30.95
CA ALA A 171 -1.72 7.94 -31.86
C ALA A 171 -1.43 8.16 -33.37
N ALA A 172 -0.27 8.75 -33.71
CA ALA A 172 0.13 9.06 -35.08
C ALA A 172 1.54 8.56 -35.46
N ALA A 173 2.05 7.52 -34.80
CA ALA A 173 3.30 6.87 -35.20
C ALA A 173 3.03 5.51 -35.86
N THR A 174 3.53 5.39 -37.08
CA THR A 174 3.43 4.25 -38.00
C THR A 174 3.89 2.94 -37.37
N GLU A 175 3.12 1.87 -37.65
CA GLU A 175 3.25 0.49 -37.19
C GLU A 175 4.68 -0.05 -37.14
N SER A 176 5.04 -0.67 -36.01
CA SER A 176 6.15 -1.63 -35.94
C SER A 176 5.69 -2.80 -35.05
N GLY A 177 5.51 -3.97 -35.67
CA GLY A 177 4.98 -5.18 -35.04
C GLY A 177 5.96 -5.83 -34.03
N PRO A 178 5.51 -6.85 -33.28
CA PRO A 178 6.28 -7.43 -32.19
C PRO A 178 7.40 -8.35 -32.69
N SER A 179 8.65 -7.87 -32.64
CA SER A 179 9.85 -8.69 -32.81
C SER A 179 10.32 -9.22 -31.45
N LEU A 180 9.66 -10.26 -30.94
CA LEU A 180 10.15 -11.03 -29.80
C LEU A 180 9.86 -12.50 -30.07
N LEU A 181 10.80 -13.22 -30.69
CA LEU A 181 10.95 -14.70 -30.65
C LEU A 181 12.16 -15.22 -31.48
N ALA A 182 13.27 -14.48 -31.62
CA ALA A 182 14.43 -14.92 -32.42
C ALA A 182 15.70 -15.30 -31.62
N ASP A 183 15.81 -14.95 -30.33
CA ASP A 183 17.06 -15.13 -29.58
C ASP A 183 17.17 -16.44 -28.77
N PHE A 184 16.31 -17.43 -29.06
CA PHE A 184 16.41 -18.77 -28.46
C PHE A 184 16.48 -19.87 -29.52
N VAL A 185 17.54 -19.86 -30.33
CA VAL A 185 17.96 -21.02 -31.13
C VAL A 185 19.47 -21.24 -31.00
N GLY A 186 19.83 -22.23 -30.19
CA GLY A 186 20.93 -23.15 -30.43
C GLY A 186 22.37 -22.61 -30.38
N ALA A 187 22.98 -22.58 -29.19
CA ALA A 187 24.42 -22.74 -29.05
C ALA A 187 24.81 -24.19 -29.39
N GLY A 188 24.82 -24.51 -30.68
CA GLY A 188 25.36 -25.74 -31.23
C GLY A 188 26.86 -25.59 -31.52
N ALA A 189 27.65 -26.42 -30.83
CA ALA A 189 28.95 -26.96 -31.27
C ALA A 189 29.99 -25.97 -31.82
N ALA A 190 30.80 -25.42 -30.93
CA ALA A 190 32.13 -24.91 -31.28
C ALA A 190 33.00 -26.07 -31.81
N GLY A 191 33.50 -25.93 -33.03
CA GLY A 191 34.31 -26.91 -33.74
C GLY A 191 35.66 -27.20 -33.07
N ALA A 192 36.00 -28.49 -33.02
CA ALA A 192 37.35 -28.98 -32.76
C ALA A 192 38.14 -29.06 -34.09
N PRO A 193 39.47 -28.82 -34.07
CA PRO A 193 40.28 -28.63 -35.27
C PRO A 193 40.66 -29.94 -35.99
N ALA A 194 40.98 -29.77 -37.27
CA ALA A 194 41.35 -30.80 -38.25
C ALA A 194 42.49 -31.72 -37.80
N VAL A 195 42.34 -33.02 -38.09
CA VAL A 195 43.43 -34.01 -38.11
C VAL A 195 43.58 -34.51 -39.54
N ASP A 196 44.78 -34.28 -40.07
CA ASP A 196 45.28 -34.67 -41.38
C ASP A 196 45.54 -36.18 -41.43
N VAL A 197 45.09 -36.86 -42.50
CA VAL A 197 45.35 -38.30 -42.73
C VAL A 197 45.91 -38.47 -44.13
N ARG A 198 47.15 -38.98 -44.19
CA ARG A 198 47.62 -39.86 -45.26
C ARG A 198 47.77 -41.26 -44.70
#